data_AF-X1EVR4-F1
#
_entry.id   AF-X1EVR4-F1
#
_cell.length_a   1.000
_cell.length_b   1.000
_cell.length_c   1.000
_cell.angle_alpha   90.00
_cell.angle_beta   90.00
_cell.angle_gamma   90.00
#
_symmetry.space_group_name_H-M   'P 1'
#
loop_
_entity.id
_entity.type
_entity.pdbx_description
1 polymer ?
#
loop_
_entity_poly.entity_id
_entity_poly.type
_entity_poly.pdbx_seq_one_letter_code
_entity_poly.pdbx_strand_id
1 'polypeptide(L)'
;IRTLNKWAKLQKESWDWYTNKLEMLKPIDKLFYLGDGIDGTGHRSGGTELIFTDRKVQVRMAIEALEVAEAKDMVMVYGTPYHTGDVEDFEMDIATHFKCKIGGHEWEEVNGCMFDLKHKQGNCDNPTTGLWQQIRDHREWAGLGEQPKANVLVRAHTHRFCILKLEA
;
A
#
# COMPACT_ATOMS: atom_id res chain seq x y z
N ILE A 1 -25.52 -30.06 7.00
CA ILE A 1 -24.42 -29.40 6.24
C ILE A 1 -24.68 -27.90 6.37
N ARG A 2 -23.80 -27.15 7.04
CA ARG A 2 -24.00 -25.70 7.24
C ARG A 2 -23.57 -25.00 5.96
N THR A 3 -24.52 -24.48 5.19
CA THR A 3 -24.21 -23.71 3.99
C THR A 3 -23.44 -22.46 4.40
N LEU A 4 -22.21 -22.30 3.89
CA LEU A 4 -21.44 -21.08 4.09
C LEU A 4 -22.24 -19.91 3.52
N ASN A 5 -22.28 -18.78 4.24
CA ASN A 5 -22.95 -17.59 3.72
C ASN A 5 -22.16 -17.05 2.49
N LYS A 6 -22.82 -16.23 1.67
CA LYS A 6 -22.21 -15.67 0.45
C LYS A 6 -20.88 -14.94 0.70
N TRP A 7 -20.69 -14.37 1.88
CA TRP A 7 -19.50 -13.62 2.26
C TRP A 7 -18.31 -14.53 2.52
N ALA A 8 -18.51 -15.67 3.17
CA ALA A 8 -17.46 -16.67 3.37
C ALA A 8 -16.95 -17.24 2.03
N LYS A 9 -17.85 -17.40 1.05
CA LYS A 9 -17.46 -17.80 -0.32
C LYS A 9 -16.57 -16.74 -0.99
N LEU A 10 -17.00 -15.47 -0.92
CA LEU A 10 -16.25 -14.35 -1.49
C LEU A 10 -14.88 -14.16 -0.81
N GLN A 11 -14.81 -14.30 0.51
CA GLN A 11 -13.55 -14.26 1.27
C GLN A 11 -12.60 -15.37 0.84
N LYS A 12 -13.10 -16.61 0.70
CA LYS A 12 -12.29 -17.73 0.22
C LYS A 12 -11.78 -17.50 -1.20
N GLU A 13 -12.65 -17.04 -2.12
CA GLU A 13 -12.27 -16.75 -3.50
C GLU A 13 -11.21 -15.63 -3.59
N SER A 14 -11.37 -14.57 -2.79
CA SER A 14 -10.40 -13.46 -2.73
C SER A 14 -9.06 -13.92 -2.15
N TRP A 15 -9.10 -14.70 -1.08
CA TRP A 15 -7.91 -15.28 -0.45
C TRP A 15 -7.17 -16.24 -1.39
N ASP A 16 -7.91 -17.13 -2.08
CA ASP A 16 -7.32 -18.06 -3.03
C ASP A 16 -6.68 -17.33 -4.19
N TRP A 17 -7.34 -16.29 -4.72
CA TRP A 17 -6.74 -15.46 -5.76
C TRP A 17 -5.45 -14.81 -5.26
N TYR A 18 -5.45 -14.19 -4.08
CA TYR A 18 -4.29 -13.51 -3.50
C TYR A 18 -3.11 -14.46 -3.30
N THR A 19 -3.33 -15.58 -2.62
CA THR A 19 -2.28 -16.57 -2.33
C THR A 19 -1.72 -17.21 -3.59
N ASN A 20 -2.57 -17.56 -4.57
CA ASN A 20 -2.11 -18.08 -5.86
C ASN A 20 -1.25 -17.06 -6.62
N LYS A 21 -1.57 -15.75 -6.54
CA LYS A 21 -0.74 -14.72 -7.19
C LYS A 21 0.60 -14.54 -6.52
N LEU A 22 0.66 -14.58 -5.20
CA LEU A 22 1.94 -14.54 -4.49
C LEU A 22 2.80 -15.75 -4.80
N GLU A 23 2.22 -16.95 -4.84
CA GLU A 23 2.96 -18.17 -5.17
C GLU A 23 3.61 -18.10 -6.56
N MET A 24 2.92 -17.52 -7.54
CA MET A 24 3.47 -17.30 -8.89
C MET A 24 4.64 -16.31 -8.92
N LEU A 25 4.76 -15.41 -7.94
CA LEU A 25 5.80 -14.39 -7.86
C LEU A 25 7.01 -14.85 -7.04
N LYS A 26 6.91 -15.97 -6.33
CA LYS A 26 8.01 -16.48 -5.51
C LYS A 26 9.16 -17.03 -6.36
N PRO A 27 10.42 -16.92 -5.88
CA PRO A 27 10.82 -16.26 -4.63
C PRO A 27 10.78 -14.74 -4.73
N ILE A 28 10.35 -14.06 -3.65
CA ILE A 28 10.29 -12.59 -3.58
C ILE A 28 11.50 -12.10 -2.80
N ASP A 29 12.44 -11.42 -3.46
CA ASP A 29 13.63 -10.88 -2.79
C ASP A 29 13.30 -9.64 -1.95
N LYS A 30 12.40 -8.77 -2.44
CA LYS A 30 12.02 -7.54 -1.76
C LYS A 30 10.55 -7.22 -2.00
N LEU A 31 9.81 -6.99 -0.92
CA LEU A 31 8.40 -6.56 -0.96
C LEU A 31 8.29 -5.08 -0.61
N PHE A 32 7.64 -4.31 -1.48
CA PHE A 32 7.20 -2.95 -1.18
C PHE A 32 5.74 -2.99 -0.74
N TYR A 33 5.51 -2.71 0.54
CA TYR A 33 4.18 -2.69 1.13
C TYR A 33 3.71 -1.25 1.31
N LEU A 34 2.64 -0.88 0.62
CA LEU A 34 2.20 0.50 0.53
C LEU A 34 1.05 0.81 1.49
N GLY A 35 1.07 0.31 2.72
CA GLY A 35 0.10 0.66 3.76
C GLY A 35 -1.38 0.31 3.46
N ASP A 36 -2.28 0.88 4.27
CA ASP A 36 -3.73 0.60 4.29
C ASP A 36 -4.03 -0.90 4.51
N GLY A 37 -3.31 -1.56 5.43
CA GLY A 37 -3.48 -2.98 5.74
C GLY A 37 -4.68 -3.35 6.59
N ILE A 38 -5.29 -2.36 7.22
CA ILE A 38 -6.39 -2.52 8.15
C ILE A 38 -7.51 -1.54 7.80
N ASP A 39 -8.75 -1.87 8.17
CA ASP A 39 -9.90 -0.99 7.93
C ASP A 39 -9.90 0.23 8.88
N GLY A 40 -9.26 0.10 10.05
CA GLY A 40 -9.21 1.13 11.07
C GLY A 40 -10.46 1.12 11.95
N THR A 41 -11.01 2.31 12.25
CA THR A 41 -12.17 2.46 13.16
C THR A 41 -13.54 2.33 12.48
N GLY A 42 -13.59 2.50 11.15
CA GLY A 42 -14.87 2.60 10.42
C GLY A 42 -15.75 3.75 10.89
N HIS A 43 -15.18 4.84 11.44
CA HIS A 43 -15.99 5.91 12.04
C HIS A 43 -16.94 6.59 11.03
N ARG A 44 -16.55 6.71 9.76
CA ARG A 44 -17.36 7.41 8.73
C ARG A 44 -18.62 6.67 8.32
N SER A 45 -18.69 5.39 8.58
CA SER A 45 -19.78 4.48 8.19
C SER A 45 -20.55 3.91 9.37
N GLY A 46 -20.09 4.18 10.60
CA GLY A 46 -20.58 3.49 11.79
C GLY A 46 -20.08 2.04 11.93
N GLY A 47 -18.98 1.68 11.28
CA GLY A 47 -18.31 0.38 11.42
C GLY A 47 -18.92 -0.75 10.60
N THR A 48 -19.80 -0.44 9.64
CA THR A 48 -20.57 -1.45 8.89
C THR A 48 -19.76 -2.26 7.88
N GLU A 49 -18.62 -1.73 7.44
CA GLU A 49 -17.68 -2.31 6.48
C GLU A 49 -16.49 -2.99 7.15
N LEU A 50 -16.36 -2.87 8.48
CA LEU A 50 -15.25 -3.47 9.20
C LEU A 50 -15.29 -4.99 9.04
N ILE A 51 -14.18 -5.56 8.57
CA ILE A 51 -13.98 -7.01 8.60
C ILE A 51 -13.99 -7.50 10.05
N PHE A 52 -13.39 -6.71 10.96
CA PHE A 52 -13.38 -6.96 12.39
C PHE A 52 -13.32 -5.65 13.18
N THR A 53 -13.94 -5.58 14.35
CA THR A 53 -14.02 -4.33 15.14
C THR A 53 -12.77 -4.04 15.95
N ASP A 54 -12.07 -5.06 16.42
CA ASP A 54 -10.79 -4.94 17.11
C ASP A 54 -9.63 -4.74 16.11
N ARG A 55 -8.97 -3.59 16.18
CA ARG A 55 -7.83 -3.25 15.31
C ARG A 55 -6.61 -4.14 15.54
N LYS A 56 -6.39 -4.67 16.75
CA LYS A 56 -5.30 -5.63 16.99
C LYS A 56 -5.58 -6.97 16.32
N VAL A 57 -6.85 -7.34 16.14
CA VAL A 57 -7.23 -8.49 15.30
C VAL A 57 -6.97 -8.17 13.83
N GLN A 58 -7.37 -6.99 13.35
CA GLN A 58 -7.09 -6.57 11.98
C GLN A 58 -5.58 -6.57 11.67
N VAL A 59 -4.74 -6.07 12.58
CA VAL A 59 -3.27 -6.12 12.47
C VAL A 59 -2.77 -7.56 12.33
N ARG A 60 -3.26 -8.50 13.16
CA ARG A 60 -2.88 -9.91 13.04
C ARG A 60 -3.29 -10.50 11.69
N MET A 61 -4.47 -10.16 11.18
CA MET A 61 -4.92 -10.59 9.85
C MET A 61 -4.01 -10.03 8.75
N ALA A 62 -3.59 -8.77 8.84
CA ALA A 62 -2.65 -8.15 7.91
C ALA A 62 -1.28 -8.83 7.96
N ILE A 63 -0.78 -9.15 9.15
CA ILE A 63 0.47 -9.90 9.34
C ILE A 63 0.36 -11.28 8.68
N GLU A 64 -0.68 -12.06 9.00
CA GLU A 64 -0.90 -13.39 8.40
C GLU A 64 -0.97 -13.32 6.87
N ALA A 65 -1.62 -12.28 6.32
CA ALA A 65 -1.66 -12.07 4.88
C ALA A 65 -0.27 -11.77 4.27
N LEU A 66 0.54 -10.96 4.94
CA LEU A 66 1.88 -10.59 4.47
C LEU A 66 2.89 -11.74 4.62
N GLU A 67 2.75 -12.60 5.62
CA GLU A 67 3.62 -13.77 5.81
C GLU A 67 3.57 -14.74 4.62
N VAL A 68 2.43 -14.84 3.92
CA VAL A 68 2.30 -15.67 2.72
C VAL A 68 3.27 -15.26 1.60
N ALA A 69 3.68 -13.99 1.55
CA ALA A 69 4.58 -13.50 0.53
C ALA A 69 6.00 -14.09 0.67
N GLU A 70 6.40 -14.50 1.88
CA GLU A 70 7.72 -15.07 2.17
C GLU A 70 8.88 -14.22 1.60
N ALA A 71 8.70 -12.90 1.60
CA ALA A 71 9.70 -11.98 1.06
C ALA A 71 10.95 -11.95 1.96
N LYS A 72 12.14 -11.94 1.36
CA LYS A 72 13.41 -11.90 2.13
C LYS A 72 13.64 -10.56 2.83
N ASP A 73 13.21 -9.47 2.18
CA ASP A 73 13.27 -8.11 2.70
C ASP A 73 11.93 -7.40 2.45
N MET A 74 11.60 -6.42 3.28
CA MET A 74 10.37 -5.65 3.16
C MET A 74 10.66 -4.18 3.45
N VAL A 75 9.99 -3.29 2.71
CA VAL A 75 9.95 -1.86 3.01
C VAL A 75 8.51 -1.41 2.98
N MET A 76 8.10 -0.72 4.04
CA MET A 76 6.75 -0.26 4.23
C MET A 76 6.67 1.26 4.06
N VAL A 77 5.52 1.74 3.59
CA VAL A 77 5.14 3.14 3.76
C VAL A 77 3.80 3.24 4.45
N TYR A 78 3.62 4.31 5.20
CA TYR A 78 2.38 4.54 5.94
C TYR A 78 1.18 4.72 5.03
N GLY A 79 0.08 4.03 5.38
CA GLY A 79 -1.25 4.21 4.83
C GLY A 79 -1.86 5.58 5.12
N THR A 80 -3.17 5.69 4.89
CA THR A 80 -3.91 6.88 5.27
C THR A 80 -4.17 6.91 6.79
N PRO A 81 -4.13 8.10 7.42
CA PRO A 81 -4.51 8.24 8.84
C PRO A 81 -5.92 7.74 9.19
N TYR A 82 -6.79 7.63 8.18
CA TYR A 82 -8.13 7.07 8.34
C TYR A 82 -8.11 5.59 8.78
N HIS A 83 -7.20 4.82 8.19
CA HIS A 83 -7.06 3.38 8.43
C HIS A 83 -6.11 3.09 9.58
N THR A 84 -4.99 3.80 9.62
CA THR A 84 -3.86 3.47 10.48
C THR A 84 -3.95 4.11 11.86
N GLY A 85 -4.76 5.18 11.99
CA GLY A 85 -5.04 5.91 13.22
C GLY A 85 -4.23 7.21 13.36
N ASP A 86 -4.84 8.22 14.00
CA ASP A 86 -4.22 9.53 14.24
C ASP A 86 -3.49 9.57 15.61
N VAL A 87 -3.89 8.69 16.54
CA VAL A 87 -3.40 8.61 17.94
C VAL A 87 -2.58 7.34 18.19
N GLU A 88 -2.92 6.25 17.49
CA GLU A 88 -2.22 4.97 17.52
C GLU A 88 -1.85 4.63 16.09
N ASP A 89 -0.64 4.12 15.87
CA ASP A 89 -0.14 3.75 14.55
C ASP A 89 -0.02 2.22 14.47
N PHE A 90 -1.07 1.59 13.95
CA PHE A 90 -1.15 0.13 13.86
C PHE A 90 -0.24 -0.46 12.76
N GLU A 91 0.25 0.35 11.83
CA GLU A 91 1.21 -0.15 10.84
C GLU A 91 2.62 -0.25 11.40
N MET A 92 2.94 0.54 12.43
CA MET A 92 4.16 0.35 13.21
C MET A 92 4.19 -1.04 13.88
N ASP A 93 3.05 -1.56 14.34
CA ASP A 93 2.98 -2.92 14.90
C ASP A 93 3.32 -3.97 13.83
N ILE A 94 2.82 -3.79 12.60
CA ILE A 94 3.11 -4.66 11.45
C ILE A 94 4.60 -4.57 11.10
N ALA A 95 5.14 -3.35 10.97
CA ALA A 95 6.55 -3.13 10.66
C ALA A 95 7.47 -3.73 11.73
N THR A 96 7.08 -3.64 13.00
CA THR A 96 7.79 -4.24 14.14
C THR A 96 7.84 -5.76 14.03
N HIS A 97 6.73 -6.40 13.63
CA HIS A 97 6.67 -7.86 13.41
C HIS A 97 7.67 -8.31 12.35
N PHE A 98 7.70 -7.62 11.20
CA PHE A 98 8.62 -7.94 10.09
C PHE A 98 10.02 -7.37 10.26
N LYS A 99 10.27 -6.58 11.31
CA LYS A 99 11.54 -5.88 11.58
C LYS A 99 12.02 -5.07 10.38
N CYS A 100 11.08 -4.46 9.67
CA CYS A 100 11.35 -3.73 8.45
C CYS A 100 11.29 -2.21 8.65
N LYS A 101 11.80 -1.49 7.66
CA LYS A 101 11.73 -0.04 7.59
C LYS A 101 10.30 0.40 7.24
N ILE A 102 9.81 1.45 7.92
CA ILE A 102 8.55 2.12 7.59
C ILE A 102 8.72 3.64 7.63
N GLY A 103 8.11 4.34 6.68
CA GLY A 103 8.09 5.80 6.67
C GLY A 103 6.97 6.40 5.80
N GLY A 104 6.88 7.73 5.77
CA GLY A 104 5.84 8.42 4.98
C GLY A 104 6.14 8.53 3.49
N HIS A 105 7.42 8.43 3.13
CA HIS A 105 7.94 8.51 1.77
C HIS A 105 9.31 7.83 1.78
N GLU A 106 9.44 6.74 1.04
CA GLU A 106 10.66 5.93 1.06
C GLU A 106 11.30 5.82 -0.32
N TRP A 107 12.63 5.75 -0.33
CA TRP A 107 13.42 5.49 -1.53
C TRP A 107 14.24 4.24 -1.34
N GLU A 108 14.15 3.33 -2.30
CA GLU A 108 14.82 2.04 -2.25
C GLU A 108 15.50 1.74 -3.59
N GLU A 109 16.79 1.47 -3.54
CA GLU A 109 17.55 1.05 -4.72
C GLU A 109 17.55 -0.48 -4.81
N VAL A 110 17.11 -1.02 -5.94
CA VAL A 110 17.15 -2.45 -6.23
C VAL A 110 17.80 -2.65 -7.59
N ASN A 111 18.97 -3.30 -7.62
CA ASN A 111 19.72 -3.59 -8.84
C ASN A 111 19.98 -2.32 -9.71
N GLY A 112 20.34 -1.20 -9.08
CA GLY A 112 20.56 0.09 -9.75
C GLY A 112 19.29 0.81 -10.21
N CYS A 113 18.11 0.28 -9.87
CA CYS A 113 16.82 0.91 -10.11
C CYS A 113 16.30 1.54 -8.82
N MET A 114 16.23 2.87 -8.79
CA MET A 114 15.71 3.62 -7.67
C MET A 114 14.18 3.67 -7.71
N PHE A 115 13.54 3.16 -6.66
CA PHE A 115 12.10 3.19 -6.45
C PHE A 115 11.76 4.32 -5.49
N ASP A 116 10.76 5.12 -5.83
CA ASP A 116 10.13 6.08 -4.92
C ASP A 116 8.78 5.50 -4.50
N LEU A 117 8.63 5.25 -3.20
CA LEU A 117 7.48 4.62 -2.58
C LEU A 117 6.71 5.66 -1.77
N LYS A 118 5.42 5.78 -2.06
CA LYS A 118 4.51 6.62 -1.28
C LYS A 118 3.11 6.04 -1.33
N HIS A 119 2.42 6.00 -0.19
CA HIS A 119 1.07 5.47 -0.15
C HIS A 119 0.11 6.35 -0.96
N LYS A 120 -0.08 7.61 -0.57
CA LYS A 120 -1.06 8.51 -1.22
C LYS A 120 -0.39 9.51 -2.16
N GLN A 121 -0.98 9.68 -3.34
CA GLN A 121 -0.64 10.76 -4.27
C GLN A 121 -1.15 12.13 -3.76
N GLY A 122 -0.45 13.21 -4.15
CA GLY A 122 -0.89 14.58 -3.88
C GLY A 122 -2.25 14.92 -4.51
N ASN A 123 -2.68 16.17 -4.33
CA ASN A 123 -3.90 16.67 -4.99
C ASN A 123 -3.80 16.55 -6.51
N CYS A 124 -4.93 16.70 -7.17
CA CYS A 124 -5.05 16.60 -8.62
C CYS A 124 -5.50 17.95 -9.14
N ASP A 125 -4.67 18.63 -9.92
CA ASP A 125 -5.03 19.88 -10.60
C ASP A 125 -5.49 19.57 -12.01
N ASN A 126 -6.77 19.84 -12.27
CA ASN A 126 -7.34 19.70 -13.60
C ASN A 126 -6.60 20.65 -14.58
N PRO A 127 -6.32 20.21 -15.82
CA PRO A 127 -6.76 18.96 -16.43
C PRO A 127 -5.83 17.76 -16.18
N THR A 128 -4.78 17.87 -15.37
CA THR A 128 -3.83 16.75 -15.16
C THR A 128 -4.33 15.75 -14.11
N THR A 129 -3.61 14.63 -13.94
CA THR A 129 -3.86 13.67 -12.87
C THR A 129 -2.82 13.72 -11.78
N GLY A 130 -3.19 13.29 -10.56
CA GLY A 130 -2.28 13.21 -9.43
C GLY A 130 -0.99 12.45 -9.78
N LEU A 131 -1.09 11.35 -10.53
CA LEU A 131 0.08 10.60 -10.97
C LEU A 131 1.00 11.41 -11.90
N TRP A 132 0.45 12.18 -12.85
CA TRP A 132 1.25 13.05 -13.70
C TRP A 132 1.98 14.12 -12.89
N GLN A 133 1.31 14.71 -11.89
CA GLN A 133 1.95 15.67 -11.00
C GLN A 133 3.09 15.04 -10.21
N GLN A 134 2.89 13.83 -9.68
CA GLN A 134 3.98 13.09 -9.01
C GLN A 134 5.18 12.88 -9.94
N ILE A 135 4.96 12.59 -11.23
CA ILE A 135 6.05 12.45 -12.21
C ILE A 135 6.76 13.77 -12.45
N ARG A 136 6.00 14.87 -12.66
CA ARG A 136 6.57 16.21 -12.88
C ARG A 136 7.35 16.67 -11.66
N ASP A 137 6.71 16.68 -10.50
CA ASP A 137 7.31 17.14 -9.24
C ASP A 137 8.55 16.30 -8.95
N HIS A 138 8.48 14.98 -9.10
CA HIS A 138 9.66 14.13 -8.90
C HIS A 138 10.85 14.52 -9.78
N ARG A 139 10.60 14.85 -11.06
CA ARG A 139 11.66 15.31 -11.98
C ARG A 139 12.24 16.66 -11.57
N GLU A 140 11.39 17.59 -11.14
CA GLU A 140 11.81 18.93 -10.70
C GLU A 140 12.67 18.83 -9.44
N TRP A 141 12.19 18.14 -8.41
CA TRP A 141 12.88 17.97 -7.14
C TRP A 141 14.19 17.18 -7.30
N ALA A 142 14.20 16.13 -8.12
CA ALA A 142 15.43 15.40 -8.45
C ALA A 142 16.41 16.24 -9.27
N GLY A 143 15.92 17.12 -10.15
CA GLY A 143 16.75 18.04 -10.92
C GLY A 143 17.42 19.12 -10.06
N LEU A 144 16.77 19.50 -8.96
CA LEU A 144 17.31 20.40 -7.94
C LEU A 144 18.25 19.70 -6.94
N GLY A 145 18.28 18.36 -6.93
CA GLY A 145 19.09 17.57 -6.00
C GLY A 145 18.47 17.41 -4.61
N GLU A 146 17.19 17.78 -4.44
CA GLU A 146 16.47 17.69 -3.16
C GLU A 146 16.00 16.25 -2.84
N GLN A 147 15.95 15.38 -3.84
CA GLN A 147 15.63 13.95 -3.67
C GLN A 147 16.31 13.07 -4.73
N PRO A 148 16.45 11.75 -4.49
CA PRO A 148 17.03 10.85 -5.47
C PRO A 148 16.22 10.79 -6.77
N LYS A 149 16.92 10.71 -7.91
CA LYS A 149 16.28 10.47 -9.20
C LYS A 149 15.76 9.03 -9.29
N ALA A 150 14.52 8.81 -8.89
CA ALA A 150 13.83 7.53 -9.08
C ALA A 150 13.62 7.17 -10.56
N ASN A 151 13.76 5.88 -10.84
CA ASN A 151 13.44 5.24 -12.11
C ASN A 151 11.97 4.80 -12.15
N VAL A 152 11.42 4.41 -10.99
CA VAL A 152 10.05 3.91 -10.84
C VAL A 152 9.37 4.64 -9.69
N LEU A 153 8.18 5.19 -9.95
CA LEU A 153 7.30 5.73 -8.93
C LEU A 153 6.24 4.68 -8.59
N VAL A 154 6.12 4.32 -7.32
CA VAL A 154 5.10 3.41 -6.83
C VAL A 154 4.15 4.19 -5.92
N ARG A 155 2.86 4.19 -6.27
CA ARG A 155 1.80 4.92 -5.57
C ARG A 155 0.63 3.99 -5.30
N ALA A 156 0.11 4.00 -4.08
CA ALA A 156 -1.15 3.37 -3.74
C ALA A 156 -2.28 4.42 -3.72
N HIS A 157 -3.49 3.99 -3.32
CA HIS A 157 -4.62 4.88 -3.04
C HIS A 157 -4.88 5.92 -4.15
N THR A 158 -4.89 5.46 -5.41
CA THR A 158 -5.13 6.31 -6.58
C THR A 158 -6.58 6.16 -7.05
N HIS A 159 -7.39 7.21 -6.85
CA HIS A 159 -8.83 7.20 -7.22
C HIS A 159 -9.11 7.67 -8.65
N ARG A 160 -8.07 8.00 -9.44
CA ARG A 160 -8.19 8.49 -10.81
C ARG A 160 -7.13 7.85 -11.69
N PHE A 161 -7.57 7.12 -12.71
CA PHE A 161 -6.72 6.34 -13.61
C PHE A 161 -6.62 6.92 -15.03
N CYS A 162 -7.00 8.17 -15.26
CA CYS A 162 -6.81 8.77 -16.57
C CYS A 162 -5.38 9.33 -16.73
N ILE A 163 -4.81 9.19 -17.92
CA ILE A 163 -3.63 9.94 -18.33
C ILE A 163 -4.12 10.81 -19.47
N LEU A 164 -4.10 12.13 -19.28
CA LEU A 164 -4.38 13.06 -20.37
C LEU A 164 -3.09 13.28 -21.14
N LYS A 165 -3.02 12.69 -22.32
CA LYS A 165 -1.99 12.99 -23.32
C LYS A 165 -2.39 14.31 -23.99
N LEU A 166 -1.65 15.37 -23.71
CA LEU A 166 -1.73 16.59 -24.50
C LEU A 166 -0.98 16.31 -25.81
N GLU A 167 -1.68 16.36 -26.94
CA GLU A 167 -1.04 16.30 -28.25
C GLU A 167 -0.43 17.67 -28.54
N ALA A 168 0.84 17.65 -28.98
CA ALA A 168 1.62 18.82 -29.34
C ALA A 168 1.23 19.33 -30.73
#